data_AF-A0A7W0T2W3-F1
#
_entry.id   AF-A0A7W0T2W3-F1
#
_cell.length_a   1.000
_cell.length_b   1.000
_cell.length_c   1.000
_cell.angle_alpha   90.00
_cell.angle_beta   90.00
_cell.angle_gamma   90.00
#
_symmetry.space_group_name_H-M   'P 1'
#
loop_
_entity.id
_entity.type
_entity.pdbx_description
1 polymer ?
#
loop_
_entity_poly.entity_id
_entity_poly.type
_entity_poly.pdbx_seq_one_letter_code
_entity_poly.pdbx_strand_id
1 'polypeptide(L)'
;MPDRPRDPPWIFRTYAGHSSARASNELYRQNLAAGQTGLSIAFDLPTQCGYDSDHPLARPEVGKVGVPIGSLDDMHALFDGIPLEQMNTSMTINGTAMWLLALYVALARERGVPEAGLRGTTQNDIVKEYLARGTYIFPPEPSLDLIAETYEYCVARMPQWNPSNICSYHLQEAGASPVQELAFALADAIGVLDRVRTRGRVEEAAFQQCVGRVSFFVNAGMRFVEEMCKMRAFVELWDELCRERYGVTDPKLRQFRYGVQVNSLGLTEQQPENNAWRILIEALGVTLSRDARCRALQLPTWNEALSLPRPWDQQWSLRLQQILAYETDLLEYDDLFAGSPVVTRKVAELCTAARAELARIAEVGGIQGAIENGYCKQELVRSMARRMARIERGEQAVVGVNKYADGLPSPLVGGDDGGVFRVDPAAFESALASLERTRQTRDAGKAREALAVLETAARAGEPIMEASIACALARVTTGEWAGTLRGVWGEYR
;
A
#
# COMPACT_ATOMS: atom_id res chain seq x y z
N MET A 1 34.40 23.01 0.70
CA MET A 1 34.27 22.03 -0.40
C MET A 1 33.30 22.63 -1.40
N PRO A 2 33.49 22.47 -2.72
CA PRO A 2 32.48 22.94 -3.67
C PRO A 2 31.15 22.25 -3.34
N ASP A 3 30.04 23.00 -3.38
CA ASP A 3 28.68 22.51 -3.12
C ASP A 3 28.42 21.27 -3.97
N ARG A 4 28.51 20.09 -3.35
CA ARG A 4 28.14 18.85 -4.03
C ARG A 4 26.63 18.90 -4.27
N PRO A 5 26.16 18.57 -5.48
CA PRO A 5 24.72 18.52 -5.73
C PRO A 5 24.09 17.46 -4.82
N ARG A 6 23.24 17.94 -3.90
CA ARG A 6 22.52 17.12 -2.93
C ARG A 6 21.28 16.51 -3.58
N ASP A 7 21.09 15.21 -3.40
CA ASP A 7 19.87 14.53 -3.83
C ASP A 7 18.66 15.06 -3.05
N PRO A 8 17.47 15.16 -3.67
CA PRO A 8 16.25 15.37 -2.91
C PRO A 8 16.03 14.18 -1.95
N PRO A 9 15.52 14.42 -0.73
CA PRO A 9 15.16 13.34 0.17
C PRO A 9 14.00 12.52 -0.40
N TRP A 10 13.81 11.32 0.14
CA TRP A 10 12.58 10.56 -0.08
C TRP A 10 11.36 11.31 0.47
N ILE A 11 10.17 10.91 0.03
CA ILE A 11 8.92 11.41 0.59
C ILE A 11 8.79 10.93 2.03
N PHE A 12 8.69 11.86 2.98
CA PHE A 12 8.37 11.55 4.37
C PHE A 12 6.88 11.24 4.44
N ARG A 13 6.56 9.97 4.63
CA ARG A 13 5.18 9.49 4.64
C ARG A 13 4.86 8.93 6.02
N THR A 14 3.83 9.45 6.65
CA THR A 14 3.21 8.83 7.82
C THR A 14 1.88 8.21 7.38
N TYR A 15 1.66 6.97 7.81
CA TYR A 15 0.38 6.29 7.60
C TYR A 15 -0.61 6.82 8.62
N ALA A 16 -1.69 7.44 8.15
CA ALA A 16 -2.63 8.10 9.03
C ALA A 16 -4.08 7.88 8.57
N GLY A 17 -4.92 7.52 9.52
CA GLY A 17 -6.38 7.44 9.40
C GLY A 17 -6.94 7.11 10.76
N HIS A 18 -7.81 7.97 11.28
CA HIS A 18 -8.33 7.88 12.65
C HIS A 18 -9.83 8.14 12.62
N SER A 19 -10.61 7.29 13.30
CA SER A 19 -11.99 7.48 13.78
C SER A 19 -13.03 7.99 12.78
N SER A 20 -12.90 9.20 12.25
CA SER A 20 -13.80 9.82 11.28
C SER A 20 -13.06 10.58 10.18
N ALA A 21 -13.75 10.89 9.08
CA ALA A 21 -13.19 11.67 7.99
C ALA A 21 -12.70 13.07 8.45
N ARG A 22 -13.42 13.72 9.36
CA ARG A 22 -13.02 15.03 9.92
C ARG A 22 -11.78 14.94 10.80
N ALA A 23 -11.73 13.96 11.71
CA ALA A 23 -10.56 13.76 12.57
C ALA A 23 -9.32 13.40 11.73
N SER A 24 -9.49 12.58 10.69
CA SER A 24 -8.43 12.27 9.74
C SER A 24 -7.97 13.51 8.97
N ASN A 25 -8.88 14.37 8.51
CA ASN A 25 -8.54 15.65 7.87
C ASN A 25 -7.71 16.56 8.78
N GLU A 26 -8.12 16.72 10.05
CA GLU A 26 -7.40 17.54 11.02
C GLU A 26 -5.97 17.02 11.21
N LEU A 27 -5.81 15.70 11.36
CA LEU A 27 -4.50 15.05 11.45
C LEU A 27 -3.65 15.27 10.19
N TYR A 28 -4.24 15.15 9.00
CA TYR A 28 -3.53 15.41 7.74
C TYR A 28 -3.01 16.84 7.68
N ARG A 29 -3.84 17.83 8.03
CA ARG A 29 -3.44 19.24 8.05
C ARG A 29 -2.33 19.51 9.07
N GLN A 30 -2.41 18.89 10.25
CA GLN A 30 -1.36 18.98 11.28
C GLN A 30 -0.04 18.39 10.79
N ASN A 31 -0.05 17.19 10.20
CA ASN A 31 1.16 16.55 9.74
C ASN A 31 1.79 17.26 8.54
N LEU A 32 0.98 17.77 7.60
CA LEU A 32 1.44 18.62 6.50
C LEU A 32 2.15 19.87 7.05
N ALA A 33 1.59 20.53 8.05
CA ALA A 33 2.22 21.66 8.72
C ALA A 33 3.52 21.28 9.47
N ALA A 34 3.65 20.02 9.91
CA ALA A 34 4.84 19.48 10.56
C ALA A 34 5.91 18.96 9.59
N GLY A 35 5.73 19.13 8.27
CA GLY A 35 6.69 18.79 7.23
C GLY A 35 6.47 17.45 6.52
N GLN A 36 5.29 16.81 6.69
CA GLN A 36 4.88 15.71 5.81
C GLN A 36 4.71 16.23 4.37
N THR A 37 5.22 15.50 3.38
CA THR A 37 5.24 15.96 1.97
C THR A 37 4.30 15.18 1.04
N GLY A 38 3.59 14.17 1.54
CA GLY A 38 2.55 13.45 0.80
C GLY A 38 1.57 12.76 1.73
N LEU A 39 0.30 12.66 1.33
CA LEU A 39 -0.76 12.05 2.13
C LEU A 39 -0.78 10.53 1.93
N SER A 40 -1.03 9.79 3.01
CA SER A 40 -1.25 8.35 2.95
C SER A 40 -2.47 7.97 3.77
N ILE A 41 -3.53 7.57 3.08
CA ILE A 41 -4.83 7.34 3.67
C ILE A 41 -4.96 5.88 4.06
N ALA A 42 -5.23 5.65 5.34
CA ALA A 42 -5.60 4.37 5.93
C ALA A 42 -7.12 4.28 6.04
N PHE A 43 -7.76 3.34 5.34
CA PHE A 43 -9.21 3.15 5.41
C PHE A 43 -9.57 2.11 6.48
N ASP A 44 -10.76 2.21 7.06
CA ASP A 44 -11.25 1.17 7.97
C ASP A 44 -11.53 -0.16 7.25
N LEU A 45 -11.72 -1.23 8.02
CA LEU A 45 -11.94 -2.56 7.45
C LEU A 45 -13.26 -2.66 6.65
N PRO A 46 -14.40 -2.08 7.11
CA PRO A 46 -15.61 -1.99 6.31
C PRO A 46 -15.41 -1.36 4.93
N THR A 47 -14.72 -0.22 4.83
CA THR A 47 -14.43 0.45 3.56
C THR A 47 -13.57 -0.43 2.64
N GLN A 48 -12.55 -1.09 3.21
CA GLN A 48 -11.69 -2.03 2.46
C GLN A 48 -12.47 -3.22 1.90
N CYS A 49 -13.43 -3.73 2.66
CA CYS A 49 -14.27 -4.87 2.29
C CYS A 49 -15.58 -4.47 1.60
N GLY A 50 -15.79 -3.20 1.26
CA GLY A 50 -16.98 -2.75 0.54
C GLY A 50 -18.28 -2.91 1.33
N TYR A 51 -18.27 -2.62 2.62
CA TYR A 51 -19.47 -2.57 3.46
C TYR A 51 -19.72 -1.15 3.96
N ASP A 52 -21.00 -0.79 4.05
CA ASP A 52 -21.42 0.43 4.75
C ASP A 52 -21.34 0.25 6.26
N SER A 53 -21.17 1.36 6.99
CA SER A 53 -21.01 1.37 8.45
C SER A 53 -22.21 0.79 9.22
N ASP A 54 -23.40 0.77 8.62
CA ASP A 54 -24.61 0.19 9.23
C ASP A 54 -24.74 -1.32 9.03
N HIS A 55 -23.93 -1.92 8.15
CA HIS A 55 -23.96 -3.35 7.86
C HIS A 55 -23.60 -4.18 9.12
N PRO A 56 -24.33 -5.27 9.43
CA PRO A 56 -24.12 -6.03 10.68
C PRO A 56 -22.68 -6.52 10.90
N LEU A 57 -22.00 -6.95 9.83
CA LEU A 57 -20.58 -7.37 9.90
C LEU A 57 -19.60 -6.20 10.06
N ALA A 58 -20.00 -4.99 9.66
CA ALA A 58 -19.14 -3.81 9.66
C ALA A 58 -19.11 -3.10 11.01
N ARG A 59 -20.26 -3.06 11.71
CA ARG A 59 -20.44 -2.34 12.98
C ARG A 59 -19.27 -2.46 13.98
N PRO A 60 -18.72 -3.64 14.27
CA PRO A 60 -17.62 -3.74 15.23
C PRO A 60 -16.32 -3.11 14.72
N GLU A 61 -16.14 -2.88 13.42
CA GLU A 61 -14.85 -2.51 12.83
C GLU A 61 -14.80 -1.08 12.26
N VAL A 62 -15.91 -0.34 12.34
CA VAL A 62 -16.01 1.04 11.85
C VAL A 62 -15.00 1.93 12.57
N GLY A 63 -14.16 2.62 11.80
CA GLY A 63 -13.22 3.63 12.33
C GLY A 63 -12.09 3.10 13.22
N LYS A 64 -11.97 1.78 13.43
CA LYS A 64 -10.98 1.19 14.33
C LYS A 64 -9.55 1.24 13.80
N VAL A 65 -9.38 0.93 12.52
CA VAL A 65 -8.07 0.75 11.87
C VAL A 65 -7.80 1.75 10.75
N GLY A 66 -8.68 2.74 10.60
CA GLY A 66 -8.58 3.75 9.56
C GLY A 66 -9.86 4.59 9.47
N VAL A 67 -9.93 5.44 8.45
CA VAL A 67 -11.08 6.31 8.20
C VAL A 67 -12.24 5.52 7.56
N PRO A 68 -13.49 5.65 8.07
CA PRO A 68 -14.68 5.15 7.39
C PRO A 68 -15.04 6.05 6.22
N ILE A 69 -15.18 5.49 5.01
CA ILE A 69 -15.65 6.20 3.81
C ILE A 69 -16.84 5.44 3.22
N GLY A 70 -18.05 5.93 3.53
CA GLY A 70 -19.30 5.36 3.03
C GLY A 70 -19.78 6.03 1.75
N SER A 71 -19.37 7.26 1.46
CA SER A 71 -19.84 8.00 0.28
C SER A 71 -18.92 9.15 -0.14
N LEU A 72 -19.30 9.86 -1.21
CA LEU A 72 -18.61 11.08 -1.65
C LEU A 72 -18.69 12.21 -0.60
N ASP A 73 -19.71 12.22 0.27
CA ASP A 73 -19.80 13.22 1.34
C ASP A 73 -18.69 13.06 2.39
N ASP A 74 -18.26 11.82 2.64
CA ASP A 74 -17.15 11.55 3.55
C ASP A 74 -15.81 11.98 2.93
N MET A 75 -15.66 11.86 1.62
CA MET A 75 -14.50 12.38 0.89
C MET A 75 -14.45 13.91 0.89
N HIS A 76 -15.61 14.59 0.82
CA HIS A 76 -15.67 16.04 1.04
C HIS A 76 -15.14 16.42 2.42
N ALA A 77 -15.55 15.71 3.47
CA ALA A 77 -15.06 15.94 4.82
C ALA A 77 -13.56 15.62 4.96
N LEU A 78 -13.09 14.51 4.36
CA LEU A 78 -11.70 14.06 4.43
C LEU A 78 -10.73 15.06 3.80
N PHE A 79 -11.14 15.71 2.71
CA PHE A 79 -10.32 16.67 1.96
C PHE A 79 -10.79 18.12 2.13
N ASP A 80 -11.54 18.43 3.19
CA ASP A 80 -11.94 19.81 3.48
C ASP A 80 -10.69 20.69 3.71
N GLY A 81 -10.63 21.83 3.02
CA GLY A 81 -9.46 22.71 3.06
C GLY A 81 -8.14 22.12 2.52
N ILE A 82 -8.15 20.97 1.84
CA ILE A 82 -6.98 20.36 1.21
C ILE A 82 -7.07 20.48 -0.32
N PRO A 83 -6.14 21.19 -0.99
CA PRO A 83 -6.15 21.38 -2.44
C PRO A 83 -5.65 20.13 -3.19
N LEU A 84 -6.56 19.40 -3.86
CA LEU A 84 -6.24 18.10 -4.49
C LEU A 84 -5.15 18.18 -5.55
N GLU A 85 -5.12 19.28 -6.32
CA GLU A 85 -4.17 19.52 -7.41
C GLU A 85 -2.73 19.76 -6.93
N GLN A 86 -2.54 20.01 -5.63
CA GLN A 86 -1.22 20.22 -5.02
C GLN A 86 -0.75 18.98 -4.25
N MET A 87 -1.64 18.01 -4.01
CA MET A 87 -1.34 16.83 -3.20
C MET A 87 -0.72 15.70 -4.02
N ASN A 88 0.14 14.93 -3.38
CA ASN A 88 0.49 13.58 -3.80
C ASN A 88 -0.21 12.60 -2.85
N THR A 89 -1.37 12.09 -3.28
CA THR A 89 -2.28 11.29 -2.46
C THR A 89 -2.03 9.80 -2.66
N SER A 90 -1.68 9.08 -1.60
CA SER A 90 -1.62 7.62 -1.59
C SER A 90 -2.83 7.04 -0.88
N MET A 91 -3.53 6.10 -1.52
CA MET A 91 -4.65 5.37 -0.96
C MET A 91 -4.27 3.90 -0.77
N THR A 92 -4.13 3.46 0.48
CA THR A 92 -3.89 2.04 0.81
C THR A 92 -5.21 1.29 0.76
N ILE A 93 -5.63 0.96 -0.45
CA ILE A 93 -6.92 0.35 -0.75
C ILE A 93 -6.80 -0.65 -1.89
N ASN A 94 -7.55 -1.76 -1.82
CA ASN A 94 -7.43 -2.91 -2.74
C ASN A 94 -8.78 -3.38 -3.25
N GLY A 95 -9.56 -4.15 -2.47
CA GLY A 95 -10.84 -4.71 -2.91
C GLY A 95 -11.82 -3.67 -3.48
N THR A 96 -11.81 -2.46 -2.92
CA THR A 96 -12.60 -1.30 -3.36
C THR A 96 -11.75 -0.21 -4.04
N ALA A 97 -10.54 -0.51 -4.52
CA ALA A 97 -9.62 0.52 -5.02
C ALA A 97 -10.18 1.36 -6.18
N MET A 98 -10.85 0.72 -7.15
CA MET A 98 -11.53 1.42 -8.24
C MET A 98 -12.61 2.36 -7.70
N TRP A 99 -13.39 1.91 -6.71
CA TRP A 99 -14.44 2.72 -6.10
C TRP A 99 -13.90 3.94 -5.36
N LEU A 100 -12.85 3.77 -4.55
CA LEU A 100 -12.23 4.90 -3.84
C LEU A 100 -11.56 5.87 -4.81
N LEU A 101 -10.99 5.38 -5.92
CA LEU A 101 -10.52 6.23 -7.00
C LEU A 101 -11.67 6.97 -7.70
N ALA A 102 -12.80 6.31 -7.95
CA ALA A 102 -13.99 6.93 -8.53
C ALA A 102 -14.55 8.04 -7.63
N LEU A 103 -14.58 7.83 -6.32
CA LEU A 103 -14.93 8.84 -5.33
C LEU A 103 -13.94 10.03 -5.35
N TYR A 104 -12.63 9.77 -5.45
CA TYR A 104 -11.61 10.81 -5.54
C TYR A 104 -11.74 11.65 -6.83
N VAL A 105 -12.01 11.00 -7.96
CA VAL A 105 -12.26 11.67 -9.25
C VAL A 105 -13.58 12.46 -9.21
N ALA A 106 -14.64 11.90 -8.64
CA ALA A 106 -15.91 12.59 -8.49
C ALA A 106 -15.76 13.86 -7.62
N LEU A 107 -14.98 13.78 -6.54
CA LEU A 107 -14.63 14.94 -5.71
C LEU A 107 -13.87 16.00 -6.53
N ALA A 108 -12.88 15.59 -7.32
CA ALA A 108 -12.15 16.50 -8.20
C ALA A 108 -13.07 17.17 -9.23
N ARG A 109 -13.98 16.42 -9.85
CA ARG A 109 -14.99 16.94 -10.79
C ARG A 109 -15.90 17.97 -10.14
N GLU A 110 -16.43 17.69 -8.94
CA GLU A 110 -17.27 18.66 -8.20
C GLU A 110 -16.51 19.93 -7.79
N ARG A 111 -15.19 19.82 -7.55
CA ARG A 111 -14.31 20.97 -7.25
C ARG A 111 -13.77 21.68 -8.49
N GLY A 112 -14.09 21.21 -9.69
CA GLY A 112 -13.55 21.75 -10.95
C GLY A 112 -12.04 21.53 -11.14
N VAL A 113 -11.47 20.53 -10.46
CA VAL A 113 -10.05 20.17 -10.58
C VAL A 113 -9.83 19.24 -11.79
N PRO A 114 -8.96 19.60 -12.75
CA PRO A 114 -8.69 18.73 -13.90
C PRO A 114 -8.05 17.39 -13.50
N GLU A 115 -8.63 16.28 -13.97
CA GLU A 115 -8.13 14.92 -13.71
C GLU A 115 -6.66 14.73 -14.09
N ALA A 116 -6.22 15.36 -15.19
CA ALA A 116 -4.85 15.26 -15.69
C ALA A 116 -3.80 15.85 -14.73
N GLY A 117 -4.22 16.71 -13.81
CA GLY A 117 -3.38 17.31 -12.77
C GLY A 117 -3.28 16.48 -11.48
N LEU A 118 -4.13 15.46 -11.31
CA LEU A 118 -4.17 14.66 -10.09
C LEU A 118 -2.93 13.76 -9.99
N ARG A 119 -2.26 13.81 -8.83
CA ARG A 119 -1.06 13.02 -8.52
C ARG A 119 -1.34 12.11 -7.35
N GLY A 120 -0.96 10.85 -7.49
CA GLY A 120 -1.17 9.91 -6.41
C GLY A 120 -0.94 8.46 -6.79
N THR A 121 -1.37 7.59 -5.90
CA THR A 121 -1.19 6.15 -6.00
C THR A 121 -2.36 5.44 -5.33
N THR A 122 -2.95 4.47 -6.01
CA THR A 122 -3.80 3.45 -5.41
C THR A 122 -2.95 2.20 -5.12
N GLN A 123 -3.13 1.52 -3.98
CA GLN A 123 -2.41 0.27 -3.74
C GLN A 123 -2.82 -0.79 -4.77
N ASN A 124 -4.12 -1.05 -4.90
CA ASN A 124 -4.73 -1.77 -6.02
C ASN A 124 -3.96 -3.04 -6.45
N ASP A 125 -3.60 -3.84 -5.44
CA ASP A 125 -2.94 -5.14 -5.58
C ASP A 125 -3.83 -6.15 -4.87
N ILE A 126 -4.57 -6.94 -5.63
CA ILE A 126 -5.47 -7.97 -5.09
C ILE A 126 -4.74 -9.30 -4.85
N VAL A 127 -3.61 -9.55 -5.50
CA VAL A 127 -2.85 -10.80 -5.37
C VAL A 127 -2.43 -10.99 -3.92
N LYS A 128 -1.84 -9.97 -3.30
CA LYS A 128 -1.45 -10.06 -1.89
C LYS A 128 -2.64 -10.12 -0.93
N GLU A 129 -3.84 -9.72 -1.35
CA GLU A 129 -5.06 -9.92 -0.55
C GLU A 129 -5.39 -11.40 -0.41
N TYR A 130 -5.32 -12.17 -1.49
CA TYR A 130 -5.57 -13.62 -1.44
C TYR A 130 -4.48 -14.39 -0.70
N LEU A 131 -3.24 -13.91 -0.77
CA LEU A 131 -2.08 -14.59 -0.17
C LEU A 131 -1.88 -14.28 1.31
N ALA A 132 -2.09 -13.03 1.73
CA ALA A 132 -1.62 -12.56 3.04
C ALA A 132 -2.61 -11.67 3.81
N ARG A 133 -3.30 -10.74 3.13
CA ARG A 133 -3.99 -9.62 3.82
C ARG A 133 -5.50 -9.82 4.03
N GLY A 134 -6.20 -10.47 3.12
CA GLY A 134 -7.58 -10.93 3.33
C GLY A 134 -8.70 -9.91 3.10
N THR A 135 -8.45 -8.72 2.54
CA THR A 135 -9.50 -7.72 2.24
C THR A 135 -9.94 -7.75 0.78
N TYR A 136 -10.09 -8.95 0.22
CA TYR A 136 -10.70 -9.17 -1.09
C TYR A 136 -12.22 -9.17 -1.00
N ILE A 137 -12.90 -8.98 -2.15
CA ILE A 137 -14.36 -9.05 -2.26
C ILE A 137 -14.73 -10.06 -3.34
N PHE A 138 -14.31 -9.80 -4.57
CA PHE A 138 -14.67 -10.59 -5.75
C PHE A 138 -13.66 -11.73 -5.99
N PRO A 139 -14.00 -12.72 -6.84
CA PRO A 139 -13.05 -13.70 -7.32
C PRO A 139 -11.82 -13.08 -8.05
N PRO A 140 -10.72 -13.84 -8.22
CA PRO A 140 -9.48 -13.31 -8.81
C PRO A 140 -9.65 -12.69 -10.19
N GLU A 141 -10.39 -13.34 -11.10
CA GLU A 141 -10.55 -12.87 -12.47
C GLU A 141 -11.21 -11.49 -12.59
N PRO A 142 -12.43 -11.24 -12.07
CA PRO A 142 -13.03 -9.90 -12.11
C PRO A 142 -12.20 -8.87 -11.35
N SER A 143 -11.50 -9.27 -10.27
CA SER A 143 -10.63 -8.35 -9.54
C SER A 143 -9.42 -7.89 -10.36
N LEU A 144 -8.79 -8.78 -11.13
CA LEU A 144 -7.71 -8.43 -12.05
C LEU A 144 -8.22 -7.56 -13.21
N ASP A 145 -9.46 -7.75 -13.66
CA ASP A 145 -10.08 -6.87 -14.65
C ASP A 145 -10.29 -5.44 -14.14
N LEU A 146 -10.71 -5.28 -12.89
CA LEU A 146 -10.82 -3.96 -12.25
C LEU A 146 -9.46 -3.25 -12.20
N ILE A 147 -8.39 -3.99 -11.85
CA ILE A 147 -7.04 -3.44 -11.83
C ILE A 147 -6.65 -3.00 -13.23
N ALA A 148 -6.82 -3.87 -14.24
CA ALA A 148 -6.42 -3.56 -15.60
C ALA A 148 -7.19 -2.37 -16.18
N GLU A 149 -8.48 -2.27 -15.91
CA GLU A 149 -9.28 -1.10 -16.28
C GLU A 149 -8.80 0.19 -15.57
N THR A 150 -8.34 0.08 -14.32
CA THR A 150 -7.77 1.24 -13.62
C THR A 150 -6.51 1.76 -14.33
N TYR A 151 -5.69 0.88 -14.93
CA TYR A 151 -4.58 1.29 -15.81
C TYR A 151 -5.08 1.97 -17.08
N GLU A 152 -6.05 1.37 -17.76
CA GLU A 152 -6.67 1.92 -18.98
C GLU A 152 -7.16 3.37 -18.72
N TYR A 153 -7.87 3.57 -17.61
CA TYR A 153 -8.41 4.87 -17.20
C TYR A 153 -7.31 5.88 -16.87
N CYS A 154 -6.35 5.50 -16.01
CA CYS A 154 -5.34 6.42 -15.52
C CYS A 154 -4.40 6.87 -16.63
N VAL A 155 -3.94 5.97 -17.50
CA VAL A 155 -3.05 6.36 -18.60
C VAL A 155 -3.75 7.32 -19.58
N ALA A 156 -5.06 7.16 -19.78
CA ALA A 156 -5.84 8.02 -20.67
C ALA A 156 -6.18 9.40 -20.04
N ARG A 157 -6.50 9.47 -18.75
CA ARG A 157 -7.09 10.67 -18.13
C ARG A 157 -6.34 11.23 -16.92
N MET A 158 -5.63 10.38 -16.19
CA MET A 158 -4.88 10.73 -14.98
C MET A 158 -3.40 10.30 -15.13
N PRO A 159 -2.66 10.81 -16.13
CA PRO A 159 -1.35 10.28 -16.48
C PRO A 159 -0.30 10.46 -15.38
N GLN A 160 -0.58 11.20 -14.31
CA GLN A 160 0.31 11.37 -13.15
C GLN A 160 -0.06 10.47 -11.96
N TRP A 161 -1.11 9.65 -12.10
CA TRP A 161 -1.52 8.66 -11.11
C TRP A 161 -0.82 7.32 -11.33
N ASN A 162 -0.42 6.66 -10.25
CA ASN A 162 0.11 5.30 -10.28
C ASN A 162 -1.05 4.32 -9.99
N PRO A 163 -1.53 3.54 -10.98
CA PRO A 163 -2.75 2.74 -10.86
C PRO A 163 -2.63 1.60 -9.85
N SER A 164 -1.43 1.04 -9.71
CA SER A 164 -1.12 0.06 -8.66
C SER A 164 0.22 0.34 -8.00
N ASN A 165 0.28 -0.08 -6.74
CA ASN A 165 1.47 -0.15 -5.92
C ASN A 165 1.65 -1.61 -5.49
N ILE A 166 2.32 -2.40 -6.32
CA ILE A 166 2.53 -3.84 -6.12
C ILE A 166 3.20 -4.05 -4.77
N CYS A 167 2.51 -4.75 -3.87
CA CYS A 167 2.69 -4.60 -2.44
C CYS A 167 3.22 -5.88 -1.81
N SER A 168 4.53 -6.06 -1.93
CA SER A 168 5.25 -7.17 -1.35
C SER A 168 5.38 -7.07 0.18
N TYR A 169 5.07 -5.90 0.75
CA TYR A 169 5.19 -5.68 2.20
C TYR A 169 4.46 -6.74 3.03
N HIS A 170 3.21 -7.01 2.68
CA HIS A 170 2.36 -7.96 3.38
C HIS A 170 2.82 -9.40 3.21
N LEU A 171 3.53 -9.70 2.12
CA LEU A 171 4.07 -11.04 1.89
C LEU A 171 5.17 -11.33 2.91
N GLN A 172 6.06 -10.36 3.17
CA GLN A 172 7.10 -10.50 4.19
C GLN A 172 6.49 -10.54 5.61
N GLU A 173 5.46 -9.74 5.88
CA GLU A 173 4.70 -9.83 7.14
C GLU A 173 4.01 -11.20 7.32
N ALA A 174 3.61 -11.85 6.22
CA ALA A 174 3.10 -13.22 6.21
C ALA A 174 4.20 -14.30 6.18
N GLY A 175 5.48 -13.90 6.28
CA GLY A 175 6.62 -14.79 6.43
C GLY A 175 7.43 -15.04 5.18
N ALA A 176 7.20 -14.32 4.07
CA ALA A 176 8.05 -14.43 2.87
C ALA A 176 9.53 -14.21 3.23
N SER A 177 10.39 -15.08 2.71
CA SER A 177 11.82 -14.80 2.62
C SER A 177 12.09 -13.72 1.56
N PRO A 178 13.26 -13.05 1.58
CA PRO A 178 13.63 -12.08 0.53
C PRO A 178 13.50 -12.59 -0.90
N VAL A 179 13.81 -13.87 -1.15
CA VAL A 179 13.66 -14.49 -2.48
C VAL A 179 12.19 -14.63 -2.87
N GLN A 180 11.34 -15.08 -1.94
CA GLN A 180 9.90 -15.20 -2.18
C GLN A 180 9.28 -13.83 -2.40
N GLU A 181 9.67 -12.82 -1.63
CA GLU A 181 9.18 -11.45 -1.81
C GLU A 181 9.55 -10.90 -3.19
N LEU A 182 10.80 -11.04 -3.62
CA LEU A 182 11.26 -10.67 -4.96
C LEU A 182 10.40 -11.33 -6.04
N ALA A 183 10.30 -12.66 -5.98
CA ALA A 183 9.63 -13.42 -7.02
C ALA A 183 8.13 -13.20 -7.05
N PHE A 184 7.46 -13.17 -5.88
CA PHE A 184 6.01 -13.06 -5.83
C PHE A 184 5.55 -11.66 -6.27
N ALA A 185 6.29 -10.62 -5.88
CA ALA A 185 6.00 -9.25 -6.31
C ALA A 185 6.22 -9.05 -7.82
N LEU A 186 7.32 -9.59 -8.37
CA LEU A 186 7.57 -9.52 -9.81
C LEU A 186 6.56 -10.36 -10.61
N ALA A 187 6.15 -11.52 -10.09
CA ALA A 187 5.10 -12.34 -10.70
C ALA A 187 3.73 -11.64 -10.71
N ASP A 188 3.39 -10.92 -9.63
CA ASP A 188 2.20 -10.10 -9.55
C ASP A 188 2.23 -8.97 -10.59
N ALA A 189 3.33 -8.20 -10.65
CA ALA A 189 3.50 -7.16 -11.65
C ALA A 189 3.36 -7.70 -13.09
N ILE A 190 3.91 -8.90 -13.37
CA ILE A 190 3.72 -9.59 -14.66
C ILE A 190 2.24 -9.89 -14.89
N GLY A 191 1.56 -10.50 -13.93
CA GLY A 191 0.15 -10.87 -14.06
C GLY A 191 -0.75 -9.69 -14.35
N VAL A 192 -0.55 -8.56 -13.66
CA VAL A 192 -1.29 -7.32 -13.89
C VAL A 192 -1.00 -6.75 -15.27
N LEU A 193 0.27 -6.60 -15.65
CA LEU A 193 0.65 -6.03 -16.95
C LEU A 193 0.21 -6.91 -18.13
N ASP A 194 0.30 -8.23 -17.97
CA ASP A 194 -0.20 -9.17 -18.96
C ASP A 194 -1.73 -9.08 -19.09
N ARG A 195 -2.47 -8.90 -17.98
CA ARG A 195 -3.93 -8.68 -18.03
C ARG A 195 -4.28 -7.37 -18.75
N VAL A 196 -3.56 -6.28 -18.46
CA VAL A 196 -3.71 -5.00 -19.19
C VAL A 196 -3.49 -5.19 -20.69
N ARG A 197 -2.43 -5.92 -21.07
CA ARG A 197 -2.08 -6.15 -22.47
C ARG A 197 -3.11 -7.01 -23.20
N THR A 198 -3.52 -8.12 -22.58
CA THR A 198 -4.45 -9.09 -23.18
C THR A 198 -5.87 -8.55 -23.36
N ARG A 199 -6.30 -7.59 -22.54
CA ARG A 199 -7.58 -6.89 -22.72
C ARG A 199 -7.62 -6.04 -23.98
N GLY A 200 -6.47 -5.64 -24.54
CA GLY A 200 -6.38 -4.98 -25.85
C GLY A 200 -7.02 -3.59 -25.91
N ARG A 201 -7.21 -2.93 -24.77
CA ARG A 201 -7.84 -1.59 -24.66
C ARG A 201 -6.83 -0.44 -24.53
N VAL A 202 -5.54 -0.77 -24.48
CA VAL A 202 -4.43 0.20 -24.43
C VAL A 202 -3.58 0.03 -25.68
N GLU A 203 -3.37 1.11 -26.42
CA GLU A 203 -2.45 1.15 -27.56
C GLU A 203 -1.01 0.82 -27.13
N GLU A 204 -0.22 0.16 -27.98
CA GLU A 204 1.15 -0.28 -27.63
C GLU A 204 2.05 0.89 -27.17
N ALA A 205 1.89 2.07 -27.77
CA ALA A 205 2.62 3.28 -27.35
C ALA A 205 2.25 3.73 -25.92
N ALA A 206 0.99 3.54 -25.52
CA ALA A 206 0.50 3.83 -24.18
C ALA A 206 0.79 2.69 -23.19
N PHE A 207 0.98 1.45 -23.66
CA PHE A 207 1.32 0.31 -22.79
C PHE A 207 2.65 0.49 -22.06
N GLN A 208 3.65 1.10 -22.70
CA GLN A 208 4.91 1.44 -22.01
C GLN A 208 4.69 2.40 -20.84
N GLN A 209 3.68 3.27 -20.91
CA GLN A 209 3.28 4.12 -19.78
C GLN A 209 2.63 3.29 -18.67
N CYS A 210 1.85 2.24 -18.98
CA CYS A 210 1.36 1.32 -17.95
C CYS A 210 2.52 0.71 -17.17
N VAL A 211 3.53 0.15 -17.86
CA VAL A 211 4.74 -0.41 -17.23
C VAL A 211 5.43 0.66 -16.38
N GLY A 212 5.65 1.83 -16.98
CA GLY A 212 6.27 2.97 -16.32
C GLY A 212 5.41 3.65 -15.27
N ARG A 213 4.21 3.17 -14.95
CA ARG A 213 3.33 3.65 -13.86
C ARG A 213 3.11 2.61 -12.77
N VAL A 214 3.62 1.40 -12.94
CA VAL A 214 3.77 0.46 -11.83
C VAL A 214 4.65 1.11 -10.76
N SER A 215 4.18 1.05 -9.52
CA SER A 215 4.98 1.37 -8.34
C SER A 215 5.00 0.15 -7.41
N PHE A 216 5.95 0.12 -6.47
CA PHE A 216 6.08 -0.98 -5.52
C PHE A 216 6.01 -0.49 -4.07
N PHE A 217 5.45 -1.33 -3.19
CA PHE A 217 5.49 -1.13 -1.75
C PHE A 217 6.09 -2.36 -1.07
N VAL A 218 7.35 -2.22 -0.71
CA VAL A 218 8.17 -3.34 -0.21
C VAL A 218 8.33 -3.29 1.30
N ASN A 219 8.87 -4.37 1.86
CA ASN A 219 9.29 -4.44 3.26
C ASN A 219 10.81 -4.52 3.35
N ALA A 220 11.37 -4.20 4.51
CA ALA A 220 12.77 -4.40 4.82
C ALA A 220 12.90 -4.69 6.32
N GLY A 221 13.39 -5.89 6.66
CA GLY A 221 13.56 -6.32 8.05
C GLY A 221 14.97 -6.26 8.61
N MET A 222 15.14 -6.86 9.79
CA MET A 222 16.38 -6.83 10.56
C MET A 222 17.60 -7.50 9.91
N ARG A 223 17.45 -8.25 8.81
CA ARG A 223 18.58 -8.83 8.06
C ARG A 223 19.26 -7.78 7.18
N PHE A 224 19.78 -6.73 7.82
CA PHE A 224 20.31 -5.50 7.22
C PHE A 224 21.02 -5.64 5.85
N VAL A 225 22.08 -6.47 5.78
CA VAL A 225 22.85 -6.65 4.54
C VAL A 225 22.01 -7.31 3.45
N GLU A 226 21.21 -8.32 3.80
CA GLU A 226 20.39 -9.04 2.82
C GLU A 226 19.26 -8.17 2.30
N GLU A 227 18.62 -7.38 3.15
CA GLU A 227 17.53 -6.48 2.77
C GLU A 227 18.00 -5.35 1.86
N MET A 228 19.17 -4.77 2.15
CA MET A 228 19.81 -3.81 1.25
C MET A 228 20.13 -4.45 -0.12
N CYS A 229 20.69 -5.67 -0.13
CA CYS A 229 20.94 -6.39 -1.38
C CYS A 229 19.63 -6.77 -2.11
N LYS A 230 18.54 -7.06 -1.39
CA LYS A 230 17.21 -7.32 -1.95
C LYS A 230 16.69 -6.13 -2.73
N MET A 231 16.86 -4.90 -2.21
CA MET A 231 16.47 -3.68 -2.93
C MET A 231 17.24 -3.50 -4.23
N ARG A 232 18.55 -3.78 -4.24
CA ARG A 232 19.36 -3.75 -5.46
C ARG A 232 18.94 -4.85 -6.46
N ALA A 233 18.61 -6.03 -5.96
CA ALA A 233 18.10 -7.12 -6.79
C ALA A 233 16.74 -6.78 -7.44
N PHE A 234 15.83 -6.10 -6.71
CA PHE A 234 14.58 -5.58 -7.29
C PHE A 234 14.85 -4.63 -8.46
N VAL A 235 15.79 -3.68 -8.30
CA VAL A 235 16.16 -2.74 -9.36
C VAL A 235 16.65 -3.48 -10.62
N GLU A 236 17.55 -4.44 -10.46
CA GLU A 236 18.12 -5.22 -11.57
C GLU A 236 17.06 -6.08 -12.27
N LEU A 237 16.29 -6.84 -11.51
CA LEU A 237 15.27 -7.74 -12.04
C LEU A 237 14.13 -6.98 -12.72
N TRP A 238 13.70 -5.85 -12.16
CA TRP A 238 12.64 -5.03 -12.76
C TRP A 238 13.08 -4.37 -14.07
N ASP A 239 14.29 -3.78 -14.11
CA ASP A 239 14.81 -3.19 -15.35
C ASP A 239 14.95 -4.24 -16.46
N GLU A 240 15.45 -5.43 -16.12
CA GLU A 240 15.55 -6.53 -17.06
C GLU A 240 14.17 -6.96 -17.58
N LEU A 241 13.22 -7.22 -16.68
CA LEU A 241 11.88 -7.65 -17.03
C LEU A 241 11.19 -6.63 -17.95
N CYS A 242 11.28 -5.34 -17.64
CA CYS A 242 10.71 -4.29 -18.47
C CYS A 242 11.35 -4.24 -19.87
N ARG A 243 12.68 -4.43 -19.94
CA ARG A 243 13.43 -4.41 -21.20
C ARG A 243 13.14 -5.65 -22.05
N GLU A 244 13.24 -6.83 -21.47
CA GLU A 244 13.26 -8.10 -22.20
C GLU A 244 11.87 -8.68 -22.46
N ARG A 245 10.96 -8.58 -21.47
CA ARG A 245 9.59 -9.08 -21.63
C ARG A 245 8.70 -8.07 -22.35
N TYR A 246 8.79 -6.80 -21.96
CA TYR A 246 7.87 -5.75 -22.42
C TYR A 246 8.47 -4.81 -23.46
N GLY A 247 9.76 -4.93 -23.80
CA GLY A 247 10.39 -4.14 -24.86
C GLY A 247 10.43 -2.63 -24.57
N VAL A 248 10.33 -2.22 -23.30
CA VAL A 248 10.30 -0.81 -22.91
C VAL A 248 11.67 -0.20 -23.13
N THR A 249 11.80 0.75 -24.06
CA THR A 249 13.10 1.32 -24.45
C THR A 249 13.49 2.52 -23.62
N ASP A 250 12.54 3.29 -23.11
CA ASP A 250 12.81 4.44 -22.23
C ASP A 250 13.26 3.97 -20.82
N PRO A 251 14.51 4.24 -20.40
CA PRO A 251 14.99 3.87 -19.07
C PRO A 251 14.18 4.50 -17.94
N LYS A 252 13.53 5.65 -18.15
CA LYS A 252 12.67 6.28 -17.12
C LYS A 252 11.45 5.45 -16.78
N LEU A 253 10.92 4.71 -17.76
CA LEU A 253 9.77 3.83 -17.59
C LEU A 253 10.16 2.44 -17.02
N ARG A 254 11.46 2.14 -16.93
CA ARG A 254 11.99 0.91 -16.33
C ARG A 254 12.52 1.07 -14.91
N GLN A 255 12.46 2.28 -14.35
CA GLN A 255 12.93 2.53 -12.98
C GLN A 255 12.07 1.78 -11.97
N PHE A 256 12.72 1.01 -11.09
CA PHE A 256 12.07 0.43 -9.93
C PHE A 256 11.78 1.53 -8.90
N ARG A 257 10.56 2.05 -8.91
CA ARG A 257 10.13 3.11 -7.98
C ARG A 257 9.31 2.47 -6.87
N TYR A 258 9.81 2.59 -5.65
CA TYR A 258 9.16 1.98 -4.51
C TYR A 258 9.03 2.91 -3.31
N GLY A 259 7.91 2.77 -2.60
CA GLY A 259 7.80 3.11 -1.21
C GLY A 259 8.12 1.89 -0.34
N VAL A 260 8.45 2.12 0.92
CA VAL A 260 8.72 1.04 1.87
C VAL A 260 8.14 1.38 3.23
N GLN A 261 7.56 0.37 3.88
CA GLN A 261 7.46 0.33 5.33
C GLN A 261 8.43 -0.71 5.85
N VAL A 262 9.27 -0.32 6.81
CA VAL A 262 10.18 -1.25 7.47
C VAL A 262 9.39 -2.27 8.30
N ASN A 263 9.98 -3.44 8.53
CA ASN A 263 9.28 -4.62 9.00
C ASN A 263 8.58 -4.44 10.36
N SER A 264 7.25 -4.59 10.40
CA SER A 264 6.52 -4.61 11.67
C SER A 264 6.56 -5.99 12.34
N LEU A 265 6.63 -7.09 11.57
CA LEU A 265 6.67 -8.48 12.07
C LEU A 265 7.84 -8.77 13.05
N GLY A 266 8.93 -8.00 12.97
CA GLY A 266 10.09 -8.09 13.84
C GLY A 266 10.02 -7.24 15.11
N LEU A 267 9.02 -6.38 15.24
CA LEU A 267 8.83 -5.50 16.39
C LEU A 267 8.13 -6.24 17.53
N THR A 268 8.48 -5.89 18.76
CA THR A 268 8.12 -6.67 19.95
C THR A 268 7.25 -5.86 20.92
N GLU A 269 6.28 -6.53 21.52
CA GLU A 269 5.51 -6.00 22.67
C GLU A 269 6.41 -5.89 23.91
N GLN A 270 7.25 -6.89 24.15
CA GLN A 270 8.21 -6.89 25.26
C GLN A 270 9.35 -5.91 24.97
N GLN A 271 9.70 -5.10 25.97
CA GLN A 271 10.71 -4.04 25.87
C GLN A 271 10.56 -3.21 24.57
N PRO A 272 9.36 -2.61 24.35
CA PRO A 272 8.96 -2.04 23.06
C PRO A 272 9.82 -0.84 22.65
N GLU A 273 10.49 -0.16 23.57
CA GLU A 273 11.48 0.88 23.27
C GLU A 273 12.61 0.39 22.34
N ASN A 274 12.94 -0.91 22.37
CA ASN A 274 13.94 -1.50 21.48
C ASN A 274 13.52 -1.42 20.01
N ASN A 275 12.21 -1.28 19.73
CA ASN A 275 11.71 -1.12 18.37
C ASN A 275 12.23 0.15 17.71
N ALA A 276 12.51 1.23 18.46
CA ALA A 276 13.11 2.44 17.89
C ALA A 276 14.46 2.16 17.21
N TRP A 277 15.28 1.30 17.82
CA TRP A 277 16.57 0.88 17.26
C TRP A 277 16.41 -0.07 16.07
N ARG A 278 15.44 -0.99 16.12
CA ARG A 278 15.12 -1.89 15.01
C ARG A 278 14.72 -1.10 13.77
N ILE A 279 13.77 -0.17 13.95
CA ILE A 279 13.26 0.72 12.90
C ILE A 279 14.40 1.55 12.29
N LEU A 280 15.32 2.08 13.10
CA LEU A 280 16.51 2.78 12.59
C LEU A 280 17.38 1.88 11.71
N ILE A 281 17.70 0.67 12.17
CA ILE A 281 18.55 -0.26 11.42
C ILE A 281 17.88 -0.66 10.10
N GLU A 282 16.58 -0.93 10.12
CA GLU A 282 15.81 -1.27 8.93
C GLU A 282 15.72 -0.09 7.95
N ALA A 283 15.53 1.14 8.45
CA ALA A 283 15.50 2.35 7.65
C ALA A 283 16.84 2.57 6.93
N LEU A 284 17.97 2.27 7.58
CA LEU A 284 19.29 2.32 6.95
C LEU A 284 19.41 1.33 5.77
N GLY A 285 18.76 0.16 5.86
CA GLY A 285 18.78 -0.86 4.80
C GLY A 285 18.21 -0.38 3.46
N VAL A 286 17.31 0.62 3.48
CA VAL A 286 16.59 1.14 2.31
C VAL A 286 16.93 2.59 1.95
N THR A 287 17.81 3.22 2.72
CA THR A 287 18.23 4.63 2.52
C THR A 287 19.70 4.77 2.12
N LEU A 288 20.57 3.86 2.56
CA LEU A 288 22.02 3.97 2.35
C LEU A 288 22.48 3.71 0.92
N SER A 289 21.85 2.77 0.19
CA SER A 289 22.21 2.49 -1.21
C SER A 289 21.54 3.52 -2.11
N ARG A 290 22.30 4.50 -2.60
CA ARG A 290 21.81 5.55 -3.51
C ARG A 290 21.09 4.97 -4.74
N ASP A 291 21.66 3.94 -5.37
CA ASP A 291 21.14 3.37 -6.62
C ASP A 291 19.85 2.57 -6.43
N ALA A 292 19.56 2.17 -5.19
CA ALA A 292 18.36 1.44 -4.81
C ALA A 292 17.58 2.15 -3.69
N ARG A 293 17.80 3.45 -3.49
CA ARG A 293 17.20 4.21 -2.39
C ARG A 293 15.69 4.31 -2.57
N CYS A 294 14.94 4.14 -1.48
CA CYS A 294 13.49 4.28 -1.51
C CYS A 294 13.06 5.69 -1.97
N ARG A 295 11.87 5.77 -2.57
CA ARG A 295 11.25 7.05 -3.00
C ARG A 295 10.29 7.60 -1.97
N ALA A 296 9.72 6.75 -1.14
CA ALA A 296 8.91 7.10 0.01
C ALA A 296 9.27 6.18 1.16
N LEU A 297 9.50 6.74 2.34
CA LEU A 297 9.79 5.98 3.55
C LEU A 297 8.64 6.19 4.53
N GLN A 298 8.06 5.07 4.93
CA GLN A 298 7.10 4.97 6.00
C GLN A 298 7.73 4.17 7.12
N LEU A 299 7.63 4.68 8.33
CA LEU A 299 8.20 4.03 9.50
C LEU A 299 7.06 3.72 10.47
N PRO A 300 6.99 2.51 11.02
CA PRO A 300 6.13 2.24 12.16
C PRO A 300 6.60 3.03 13.37
N THR A 301 5.86 2.97 14.46
CA THR A 301 6.26 3.58 15.73
C THR A 301 6.81 2.53 16.68
N TRP A 302 7.51 2.97 17.72
CA TRP A 302 8.09 2.06 18.70
C TRP A 302 7.04 1.16 19.40
N ASN A 303 5.78 1.62 19.48
CA ASN A 303 4.64 0.90 20.05
C ASN A 303 3.79 0.12 19.03
N GLU A 304 4.30 -0.14 17.82
CA GLU A 304 3.59 -0.88 16.75
C GLU A 304 2.95 -2.20 17.23
N ALA A 305 3.67 -2.95 18.08
CA ALA A 305 3.19 -4.24 18.60
C ALA A 305 2.12 -4.11 19.71
N LEU A 306 1.83 -2.89 20.17
CA LEU A 306 0.90 -2.62 21.27
C LEU A 306 -0.44 -2.06 20.76
N SER A 307 -0.39 -1.04 19.90
CA SER A 307 -1.58 -0.34 19.42
C SER A 307 -1.26 0.51 18.19
N LEU A 308 -2.27 1.19 17.65
CA LEU A 308 -2.05 2.32 16.74
C LEU A 308 -1.17 3.40 17.38
N PRO A 309 -0.46 4.20 16.58
CA PRO A 309 0.42 5.25 17.09
C PRO A 309 -0.36 6.45 17.64
N ARG A 310 0.08 6.99 18.77
CA ARG A 310 -0.37 8.30 19.28
C ARG A 310 0.32 9.41 18.48
N PRO A 311 -0.19 10.66 18.51
CA PRO A 311 0.43 11.77 17.79
C PRO A 311 1.92 11.97 18.09
N TRP A 312 2.34 11.80 19.34
CA TRP A 312 3.74 11.94 19.71
C TRP A 312 4.61 10.77 19.18
N ASP A 313 4.07 9.55 19.15
CA ASP A 313 4.75 8.38 18.59
C ASP A 313 5.01 8.59 17.08
N GLN A 314 4.01 9.11 16.36
CA GLN A 314 4.13 9.47 14.94
C GLN A 314 5.17 10.57 14.72
N GLN A 315 5.16 11.62 15.56
CA GLN A 315 6.14 12.69 15.50
C GLN A 315 7.56 12.13 15.70
N TRP A 316 7.76 11.23 16.67
CA TRP A 316 9.07 10.65 16.94
C TRP A 316 9.60 9.84 15.76
N SER A 317 8.73 9.04 15.14
CA SER A 317 9.04 8.30 13.91
C SER A 317 9.38 9.22 12.73
N LEU A 318 8.65 10.33 12.56
CA LEU A 318 8.95 11.36 11.56
C LEU A 318 10.32 12.03 11.79
N ARG A 319 10.68 12.29 13.05
CA ARG A 319 11.98 12.89 13.40
C ARG A 319 13.15 12.00 12.99
N LEU A 320 13.02 10.67 13.06
CA LEU A 320 14.05 9.76 12.56
C LEU A 320 14.38 10.03 11.09
N GLN A 321 13.35 10.18 10.24
CA GLN A 321 13.54 10.45 8.81
C GLN A 321 14.18 11.82 8.59
N GLN A 322 13.73 12.84 9.33
CA GLN A 322 14.24 14.21 9.21
C GLN A 322 15.70 14.32 9.64
N ILE A 323 16.09 13.67 10.75
CA ILE A 323 17.48 13.60 11.20
C ILE A 323 18.33 12.93 10.13
N LEU A 324 17.90 11.76 9.64
CA LEU A 324 18.66 11.04 8.61
C LEU A 324 18.81 11.86 7.33
N ALA A 325 17.75 12.54 6.88
CA ALA A 325 17.76 13.30 5.65
C ALA A 325 18.48 14.66 5.77
N TYR A 326 18.39 15.34 6.91
CA TYR A 326 18.79 16.75 7.06
C TYR A 326 20.04 16.98 7.91
N GLU A 327 20.36 16.11 8.86
CA GLU A 327 21.52 16.26 9.74
C GLU A 327 22.73 15.42 9.29
N THR A 328 22.53 14.46 8.39
CA THR A 328 23.61 13.66 7.79
C THR A 328 24.00 14.15 6.40
N ASP A 329 25.19 13.78 5.95
CA ASP A 329 25.70 14.02 4.60
C ASP A 329 25.29 12.91 3.61
N LEU A 330 24.39 12.00 3.98
CA LEU A 330 23.98 10.84 3.16
C LEU A 330 23.54 11.20 1.73
N LEU A 331 22.89 12.35 1.56
CA LEU A 331 22.35 12.81 0.29
C LEU A 331 23.40 13.53 -0.59
N GLU A 332 24.64 13.64 -0.13
CA GLU A 332 25.75 14.34 -0.81
C GLU A 332 26.78 13.39 -1.45
N TYR A 333 26.63 12.08 -1.26
CA TYR A 333 27.56 11.06 -1.75
C TYR A 333 26.92 10.12 -2.78
N ASP A 334 27.78 9.50 -3.57
CA ASP A 334 27.43 8.40 -4.48
C ASP A 334 27.08 7.12 -3.70
N ASP A 335 26.69 6.04 -4.40
CA ASP A 335 26.33 4.79 -3.74
C ASP A 335 27.52 4.17 -2.99
N LEU A 336 27.41 4.12 -1.66
CA LEU A 336 28.43 3.59 -0.74
C LEU A 336 28.77 2.11 -0.99
N PHE A 337 27.90 1.37 -1.66
CA PHE A 337 28.05 -0.05 -1.92
C PHE A 337 28.54 -0.33 -3.35
N ALA A 338 28.80 0.69 -4.16
CA ALA A 338 29.38 0.53 -5.49
C ALA A 338 30.76 -0.16 -5.39
N GLY A 339 30.97 -1.20 -6.22
CA GLY A 339 32.21 -1.97 -6.27
C GLY A 339 32.44 -2.95 -5.11
N SER A 340 31.51 -3.10 -4.16
CA SER A 340 31.65 -4.08 -3.08
C SER A 340 31.47 -5.52 -3.58
N PRO A 341 32.49 -6.39 -3.51
CA PRO A 341 32.38 -7.77 -3.99
C PRO A 341 31.40 -8.62 -3.16
N VAL A 342 31.17 -8.25 -1.90
CA VAL A 342 30.18 -8.91 -1.03
C VAL A 342 28.77 -8.61 -1.52
N VAL A 343 28.48 -7.33 -1.80
CA VAL A 343 27.17 -6.89 -2.29
C VAL A 343 26.91 -7.46 -3.68
N THR A 344 27.86 -7.36 -4.61
CA THR A 344 27.72 -7.91 -5.96
C THR A 344 27.39 -9.41 -5.92
N ARG A 345 28.11 -10.22 -5.13
CA ARG A 345 27.78 -11.65 -5.00
C ARG A 345 26.41 -11.90 -4.40
N LYS A 346 26.03 -11.17 -3.34
CA LYS A 346 24.75 -11.41 -2.68
C LYS A 346 23.56 -10.98 -3.54
N VAL A 347 23.68 -9.88 -4.29
CA VAL A 347 22.68 -9.46 -5.28
C VAL A 347 22.54 -10.52 -6.37
N ALA A 348 23.65 -11.01 -6.93
CA ALA A 348 23.61 -12.07 -7.94
C ALA A 348 22.93 -13.36 -7.42
N GLU A 349 23.25 -13.78 -6.20
CA GLU A 349 22.60 -14.93 -5.54
C GLU A 349 21.08 -14.73 -5.42
N LEU A 350 20.63 -13.55 -4.97
CA LEU A 350 19.21 -13.21 -4.86
C LEU A 350 18.53 -13.18 -6.24
N CYS A 351 19.16 -12.57 -7.25
CA CYS A 351 18.65 -12.54 -8.63
C CYS A 351 18.49 -13.95 -9.20
N THR A 352 19.51 -14.81 -9.07
CA THR A 352 19.44 -16.21 -9.53
C THR A 352 18.30 -16.97 -8.83
N ALA A 353 18.19 -16.85 -7.51
CA ALA A 353 17.15 -17.54 -6.75
C ALA A 353 15.74 -17.01 -7.08
N ALA A 354 15.58 -15.70 -7.23
CA ALA A 354 14.30 -15.09 -7.60
C ALA A 354 13.85 -15.50 -9.01
N ARG A 355 14.77 -15.61 -9.98
CA ARG A 355 14.46 -16.14 -11.32
C ARG A 355 13.98 -17.57 -11.29
N ALA A 356 14.62 -18.42 -10.49
CA ALA A 356 14.21 -19.80 -10.33
C ALA A 356 12.80 -19.90 -9.72
N GLU A 357 12.49 -19.04 -8.74
CA GLU A 357 11.14 -18.97 -8.16
C GLU A 357 10.11 -18.41 -9.15
N LEU A 358 10.45 -17.38 -9.92
CA LEU A 358 9.60 -16.85 -10.98
C LEU A 358 9.28 -17.91 -12.04
N ALA A 359 10.27 -18.72 -12.44
CA ALA A 359 10.07 -19.81 -13.38
C ALA A 359 9.09 -20.86 -12.83
N ARG A 360 9.21 -21.24 -11.55
CA ARG A 360 8.25 -22.14 -10.89
C ARG A 360 6.83 -21.58 -10.87
N ILE A 361 6.68 -20.29 -10.61
CA ILE A 361 5.37 -19.62 -10.66
C ILE A 361 4.81 -19.65 -12.08
N ALA A 362 5.64 -19.44 -13.10
CA ALA A 362 5.22 -19.52 -14.49
C ALA A 362 4.75 -20.94 -14.87
N GLU A 363 5.45 -21.99 -14.42
CA GLU A 363 5.08 -23.41 -14.67
C GLU A 363 3.70 -23.78 -14.12
N VAL A 364 3.26 -23.14 -13.02
CA VAL A 364 1.96 -23.40 -12.40
C VAL A 364 0.84 -22.47 -12.90
N GLY A 365 1.06 -21.78 -14.03
CA GLY A 365 0.07 -20.90 -14.65
C GLY A 365 0.20 -19.42 -14.28
N GLY A 366 1.39 -18.98 -13.86
CA GLY A 366 1.63 -17.61 -13.41
C GLY A 366 1.02 -17.32 -12.04
N ILE A 367 0.91 -16.04 -11.69
CA ILE A 367 0.45 -15.63 -10.35
C ILE A 367 -1.00 -16.05 -10.07
N GLN A 368 -1.88 -16.01 -11.07
CA GLN A 368 -3.26 -16.47 -10.93
C GLN A 368 -3.32 -17.97 -10.62
N GLY A 369 -2.64 -18.80 -11.42
CA GLY A 369 -2.57 -20.23 -11.16
C GLY A 369 -1.96 -20.55 -9.80
N ALA A 370 -0.93 -19.81 -9.37
CA ALA A 370 -0.29 -19.96 -8.06
C ALA A 370 -1.20 -19.57 -6.87
N ILE A 371 -2.19 -18.69 -7.07
CA ILE A 371 -3.24 -18.41 -6.09
C ILE A 371 -4.25 -19.55 -6.05
N GLU A 372 -4.76 -19.96 -7.23
CA GLU A 372 -5.82 -20.96 -7.36
C GLU A 372 -5.41 -22.34 -6.84
N ASN A 373 -4.16 -22.76 -7.08
CA ASN A 373 -3.62 -24.02 -6.56
C ASN A 373 -3.00 -23.90 -5.15
N GLY A 374 -2.95 -22.67 -4.60
CA GLY A 374 -2.45 -22.38 -3.26
C GLY A 374 -0.92 -22.46 -3.08
N TYR A 375 -0.13 -22.57 -4.15
CA TYR A 375 1.33 -22.70 -4.09
C TYR A 375 1.98 -21.58 -3.27
N CYS A 376 1.76 -20.31 -3.64
CA CYS A 376 2.39 -19.17 -2.97
C CYS A 376 2.00 -19.11 -1.49
N LYS A 377 0.72 -19.34 -1.16
CA LYS A 377 0.23 -19.33 0.22
C LYS A 377 0.86 -20.44 1.07
N GLN A 378 0.99 -21.66 0.53
CA GLN A 378 1.67 -22.75 1.22
C GLN A 378 3.15 -22.44 1.49
N GLU A 379 3.84 -21.82 0.53
CA GLU A 379 5.24 -21.44 0.68
C GLU A 379 5.45 -20.32 1.71
N LEU A 380 4.52 -19.36 1.83
CA LEU A 380 4.52 -18.36 2.91
C LEU A 380 4.35 -19.03 4.28
N VAL A 381 3.36 -19.91 4.43
CA VAL A 381 3.11 -20.64 5.69
C VAL A 381 4.33 -21.48 6.10
N ARG A 382 4.94 -22.21 5.15
CA ARG A 382 6.17 -22.99 5.40
C ARG A 382 7.32 -22.10 5.82
N SER A 383 7.47 -20.92 5.21
CA SER A 383 8.52 -19.97 5.57
C SER A 383 8.30 -19.40 6.98
N MET A 384 7.07 -18.99 7.31
CA MET A 384 6.71 -18.50 8.65
C MET A 384 6.92 -19.57 9.72
N ALA A 385 6.47 -20.81 9.47
CA ALA A 385 6.66 -21.91 10.40
C ALA A 385 8.14 -22.17 10.70
N ARG A 386 9.00 -22.12 9.66
CA ARG A 386 10.47 -22.22 9.85
C ARG A 386 11.02 -21.06 10.67
N ARG A 387 10.60 -19.82 10.42
CA ARG A 387 11.00 -18.64 11.20
C ARG A 387 10.63 -18.81 12.67
N MET A 388 9.37 -19.12 12.96
CA MET A 388 8.88 -19.30 14.33
C MET A 388 9.64 -20.40 15.06
N ALA A 389 9.82 -21.55 14.41
CA ALA A 389 10.55 -22.66 15.02
C ALA A 389 12.02 -22.31 15.35
N ARG A 390 12.69 -21.47 14.54
CA ARG A 390 14.04 -20.96 14.87
C ARG A 390 14.04 -20.00 16.07
N ILE A 391 13.01 -19.15 16.19
CA ILE A 391 12.87 -18.22 17.32
C ILE A 391 12.61 -19.02 18.61
N GLU A 392 11.69 -19.97 18.57
CA GLU A 392 11.34 -20.83 19.72
C GLU A 392 12.52 -21.68 20.20
N ARG A 393 13.34 -22.19 19.28
CA ARG A 393 14.58 -22.92 19.62
C ARG A 393 15.75 -22.02 20.03
N GLY A 394 15.60 -20.69 19.95
CA GLY A 394 16.67 -19.73 20.25
C GLY A 394 17.77 -19.64 19.19
N GLU A 395 17.62 -20.31 18.05
CA GLU A 395 18.55 -20.24 16.91
C GLU A 395 18.53 -18.85 16.26
N GLN A 396 17.36 -18.20 16.28
CA GLN A 396 17.19 -16.80 15.91
C GLN A 396 16.93 -15.97 17.16
N ALA A 397 17.90 -15.13 17.52
CA ALA A 397 17.79 -14.27 18.69
C ALA A 397 16.80 -13.12 18.47
N VAL A 398 15.95 -12.89 19.47
CA VAL A 398 15.03 -11.75 19.58
C VAL A 398 15.28 -11.12 20.95
N VAL A 399 16.02 -10.01 20.96
CA VAL A 399 16.40 -9.29 22.18
C VAL A 399 15.16 -8.76 22.90
N GLY A 400 15.07 -8.99 24.21
CA GLY A 400 13.90 -8.67 25.03
C GLY A 400 12.79 -9.73 25.02
N VAL A 401 12.94 -10.80 24.22
CA VAL A 401 11.96 -11.90 24.13
C VAL A 401 12.59 -13.24 24.50
N ASN A 402 13.45 -13.80 23.62
CA ASN A 402 14.12 -15.08 23.88
C ASN A 402 15.58 -14.93 24.31
N LYS A 403 16.12 -13.71 24.25
CA LYS A 403 17.47 -13.37 24.70
C LYS A 403 17.43 -12.04 25.42
N TYR A 404 18.03 -11.98 26.62
CA TYR A 404 17.94 -10.80 27.51
C TYR A 404 16.47 -10.39 27.78
N ALA A 405 15.65 -11.37 28.19
CA ALA A 405 14.22 -11.17 28.42
C ALA A 405 13.93 -10.26 29.63
N ASP A 406 14.76 -10.36 30.68
CA ASP A 406 14.67 -9.48 31.85
C ASP A 406 15.02 -8.04 31.47
N GLY A 407 14.32 -7.09 32.09
CA GLY A 407 14.50 -5.66 31.85
C GLY A 407 14.00 -4.82 33.03
N LEU A 408 14.29 -3.52 32.98
CA LEU A 408 13.74 -2.54 33.93
C LEU A 408 12.36 -2.07 33.44
N PRO A 409 11.46 -1.62 34.34
CA PRO A 409 10.19 -1.03 33.93
C PRO A 409 10.39 0.15 32.98
N SER A 410 9.73 0.11 31.83
CA SER A 410 9.84 1.16 30.82
C SER A 410 8.95 2.36 31.18
N PRO A 411 9.49 3.59 31.22
CA PRO A 411 8.69 4.79 31.49
C PRO A 411 7.71 5.10 30.34
N LEU A 412 7.95 4.57 29.14
CA LEU A 412 7.12 4.84 27.96
C LEU A 412 5.77 4.10 27.99
N VAL A 413 5.67 3.03 28.78
CA VAL A 413 4.44 2.24 28.98
C VAL A 413 3.78 2.50 30.34
N GLY A 414 4.45 3.21 31.24
CA GLY A 414 3.99 3.43 32.62
C GLY A 414 3.10 4.67 32.83
N GLY A 415 2.79 5.45 31.79
CA GLY A 415 1.93 6.63 31.88
C GLY A 415 0.44 6.31 32.01
N ASP A 416 -0.41 7.34 32.17
CA ASP A 416 -1.86 7.21 32.38
C ASP A 416 -2.59 6.48 31.23
N ASP A 417 -2.05 6.53 30.01
CA ASP A 417 -2.59 5.86 28.83
C ASP A 417 -2.00 4.47 28.59
N GLY A 418 -1.02 4.04 29.39
CA GLY A 418 -0.34 2.75 29.25
C GLY A 418 0.53 2.61 28.00
N GLY A 419 0.85 3.72 27.31
CA GLY A 419 1.61 3.66 26.06
C GLY A 419 0.78 3.35 24.81
N VAL A 420 -0.55 3.27 24.93
CA VAL A 420 -1.43 2.79 23.86
C VAL A 420 -2.45 3.84 23.38
N PHE A 421 -2.76 3.79 22.09
CA PHE A 421 -3.87 4.53 21.50
C PHE A 421 -5.20 3.82 21.74
N ARG A 422 -6.25 4.57 22.08
CA ARG A 422 -7.62 4.07 22.22
C ARG A 422 -8.51 4.73 21.19
N VAL A 423 -9.27 3.92 20.45
CA VAL A 423 -10.24 4.38 19.46
C VAL A 423 -11.40 5.06 20.17
N ASP A 424 -11.82 6.23 19.67
CA ASP A 424 -12.98 6.96 20.16
C ASP A 424 -14.28 6.24 19.75
N PRO A 425 -15.13 5.80 20.70
CA PRO A 425 -16.43 5.21 20.39
C PRO A 425 -17.35 6.11 19.56
N ALA A 426 -17.19 7.43 19.61
CA ALA A 426 -17.97 8.38 18.81
C ALA A 426 -17.70 8.28 17.29
N ALA A 427 -16.60 7.61 16.90
CA ALA A 427 -16.27 7.31 15.52
C ALA A 427 -17.42 6.60 14.77
N PHE A 428 -17.99 5.57 15.40
CA PHE A 428 -19.08 4.78 14.84
C PHE A 428 -20.33 5.63 14.63
N GLU A 429 -20.74 6.37 15.65
CA GLU A 429 -21.93 7.24 15.61
C GLU A 429 -21.78 8.33 14.52
N SER A 430 -20.59 8.92 14.39
CA SER A 430 -20.32 9.91 13.35
C SER A 430 -20.41 9.32 11.94
N ALA A 431 -19.90 8.09 11.73
CA ALA A 431 -19.95 7.43 10.44
C ALA A 431 -21.40 7.07 10.06
N LEU A 432 -22.17 6.54 11.02
CA LEU A 432 -23.58 6.21 10.83
C LEU A 432 -24.43 7.44 10.50
N ALA A 433 -24.26 8.53 11.26
CA ALA A 433 -24.95 9.79 11.01
C ALA A 433 -24.60 10.40 9.64
N SER A 434 -23.38 10.19 9.14
CA SER A 434 -22.99 10.59 7.79
C SER A 434 -23.72 9.80 6.72
N LEU A 435 -23.70 8.47 6.85
CA LEU A 435 -24.37 7.54 5.94
C LEU A 435 -25.88 7.80 5.85
N GLU A 436 -26.55 7.97 6.99
CA GLU A 436 -27.98 8.25 7.05
C GLU A 436 -28.32 9.58 6.37
N ARG A 437 -27.56 10.63 6.66
CA ARG A 437 -27.72 11.94 6.03
C ARG A 437 -27.57 11.84 4.51
N THR A 438 -26.51 11.19 4.02
CA THR A 438 -26.30 11.00 2.57
C THR A 438 -27.48 10.31 1.91
N ARG A 439 -27.99 9.21 2.50
CA ARG A 439 -29.15 8.49 1.95
C ARG A 439 -30.45 9.30 2.00
N GLN A 440 -30.64 10.15 3.02
CA GLN A 440 -31.81 11.01 3.17
C GLN A 440 -31.82 12.18 2.19
N THR A 441 -30.66 12.78 1.89
CA THR A 441 -30.57 14.01 1.10
C THR A 441 -30.29 13.79 -0.38
N ARG A 442 -29.82 12.60 -0.78
CA ARG A 442 -29.52 12.31 -2.18
C ARG A 442 -30.77 12.22 -3.05
N ASP A 443 -30.58 12.39 -4.36
CA ASP A 443 -31.57 12.04 -5.36
C ASP A 443 -31.64 10.51 -5.52
N ALA A 444 -32.65 9.89 -4.90
CA ALA A 444 -32.84 8.46 -4.93
C ALA A 444 -33.14 7.90 -6.35
N GLY A 445 -33.67 8.73 -7.26
CA GLY A 445 -33.89 8.35 -8.66
C GLY A 445 -32.55 8.18 -9.37
N LYS A 446 -31.70 9.21 -9.30
CA LYS A 446 -30.35 9.17 -9.89
C LYS A 446 -29.47 8.07 -9.32
N ALA A 447 -29.53 7.83 -8.01
CA ALA A 447 -28.76 6.76 -7.38
C ALA A 447 -29.15 5.38 -7.94
N ARG A 448 -30.46 5.10 -8.10
CA ARG A 448 -30.95 3.84 -8.69
C ARG A 448 -30.55 3.71 -10.16
N GLU A 449 -30.68 4.79 -10.94
CA GLU A 449 -30.27 4.79 -12.35
C GLU A 449 -28.78 4.51 -12.52
N ALA A 450 -27.93 5.16 -11.71
CA ALA A 450 -26.49 4.95 -11.75
C ALA A 450 -26.10 3.50 -11.40
N LEU A 451 -26.73 2.92 -10.36
CA LEU A 451 -26.52 1.52 -9.98
C LEU A 451 -26.97 0.54 -11.07
N ALA A 452 -28.08 0.82 -11.77
CA ALA A 452 -28.55 -0.01 -12.87
C ALA A 452 -27.58 0.01 -14.06
N VAL A 453 -26.99 1.18 -14.37
CA VAL A 453 -25.94 1.30 -15.40
C VAL A 453 -24.69 0.53 -14.99
N LEU A 454 -24.25 0.65 -13.73
CA LEU A 454 -23.13 -0.11 -13.18
C LEU A 454 -23.35 -1.62 -13.31
N GLU A 455 -24.52 -2.11 -12.90
CA GLU A 455 -24.88 -3.53 -13.00
C GLU A 455 -24.87 -4.02 -14.46
N THR A 456 -25.45 -3.24 -15.36
CA THR A 456 -25.52 -3.58 -16.80
C THR A 456 -24.13 -3.70 -17.40
N ALA A 457 -23.25 -2.72 -17.15
CA ALA A 457 -21.88 -2.74 -17.64
C ALA A 457 -21.08 -3.92 -17.05
N ALA A 458 -21.24 -4.20 -15.75
CA ALA A 458 -20.60 -5.34 -15.09
C ALA A 458 -21.04 -6.69 -15.65
N ARG A 459 -22.33 -6.86 -15.98
CA ARG A 459 -22.86 -8.07 -16.63
C ARG A 459 -22.38 -8.22 -18.08
N ALA A 460 -22.17 -7.11 -18.77
CA ALA A 460 -21.71 -7.09 -20.16
C ALA A 460 -20.18 -7.26 -20.30
N GLY A 461 -19.41 -7.21 -19.21
CA GLY A 461 -17.94 -7.19 -19.27
C GLY A 461 -17.38 -5.88 -19.84
N GLU A 462 -18.18 -4.83 -19.81
CA GLU A 462 -17.81 -3.48 -20.24
C GLU A 462 -17.00 -2.77 -19.13
N PRO A 463 -16.19 -1.75 -19.49
CA PRO A 463 -15.49 -0.98 -18.47
C PRO A 463 -16.48 -0.24 -17.54
N ILE A 464 -16.28 -0.33 -16.23
CA ILE A 464 -17.19 0.19 -15.20
C ILE A 464 -16.68 1.42 -14.43
N MET A 465 -15.49 1.97 -14.73
CA MET A 465 -14.90 3.09 -14.00
C MET A 465 -15.75 4.36 -14.12
N GLU A 466 -16.20 4.71 -15.34
CA GLU A 466 -17.11 5.86 -15.51
C GLU A 466 -18.49 5.63 -14.88
N ALA A 467 -19.01 4.40 -14.93
CA ALA A 467 -20.25 4.05 -14.22
C ALA A 467 -20.07 4.18 -12.70
N SER A 468 -18.89 3.82 -12.18
CA SER A 468 -18.52 3.99 -10.77
C SER A 468 -18.41 5.46 -10.38
N ILE A 469 -17.85 6.32 -11.25
CA ILE A 469 -17.81 7.77 -11.00
C ILE A 469 -19.23 8.36 -11.03
N ALA A 470 -20.10 7.89 -11.95
CA ALA A 470 -21.51 8.30 -11.98
C ALA A 470 -22.25 7.89 -10.69
N CYS A 471 -21.98 6.70 -10.15
CA CYS A 471 -22.48 6.26 -8.86
C CYS A 471 -22.01 7.19 -7.73
N ALA A 472 -20.72 7.52 -7.68
CA ALA A 472 -20.16 8.44 -6.69
C ALA A 472 -20.85 9.82 -6.73
N LEU A 473 -21.00 10.41 -7.92
CA LEU A 473 -21.69 11.69 -8.12
C LEU A 473 -23.17 11.62 -7.69
N ALA A 474 -23.83 10.48 -7.90
CA ALA A 474 -25.20 10.22 -7.45
C ALA A 474 -25.33 9.88 -5.95
N ARG A 475 -24.23 9.97 -5.18
CA ARG A 475 -24.19 9.63 -3.74
C ARG A 475 -24.65 8.19 -3.46
N VAL A 476 -24.28 7.27 -4.35
CA VAL A 476 -24.28 5.83 -4.07
C VAL A 476 -23.24 5.57 -2.98
N THR A 477 -23.56 4.64 -2.07
CA THR A 477 -22.67 4.30 -0.96
C THR A 477 -21.68 3.20 -1.33
N THR A 478 -20.61 3.07 -0.54
CA THR A 478 -19.60 2.01 -0.68
C THR A 478 -20.23 0.62 -0.64
N GLY A 479 -21.16 0.40 0.29
CA GLY A 479 -21.92 -0.85 0.41
C GLY A 479 -22.85 -1.12 -0.77
N GLU A 480 -23.50 -0.08 -1.32
CA GLU A 480 -24.36 -0.23 -2.51
C GLU A 480 -23.55 -0.54 -3.77
N TRP A 481 -22.44 0.17 -4.02
CA TRP A 481 -21.55 -0.10 -5.16
C TRP A 481 -21.02 -1.54 -5.11
N ALA A 482 -20.46 -1.93 -3.97
CA ALA A 482 -19.91 -3.28 -3.81
C ALA A 482 -21.03 -4.33 -3.82
N GLY A 483 -22.20 -4.04 -3.23
CA GLY A 483 -23.39 -4.90 -3.23
C GLY A 483 -23.91 -5.21 -4.62
N THR A 484 -23.97 -4.21 -5.50
CA THR A 484 -24.35 -4.41 -6.91
C THR A 484 -23.37 -5.34 -7.63
N LEU A 485 -22.07 -5.14 -7.46
CA LEU A 485 -21.05 -5.98 -8.09
C LEU A 485 -21.00 -7.40 -7.51
N ARG A 486 -21.22 -7.57 -6.21
CA ARG A 486 -21.43 -8.89 -5.58
C ARG A 486 -22.61 -9.64 -6.21
N GLY A 487 -23.68 -8.94 -6.57
CA GLY A 487 -24.84 -9.52 -7.26
C GLY A 487 -24.55 -10.02 -8.68
N VAL A 488 -23.44 -9.59 -9.29
CA VAL A 488 -23.02 -9.99 -10.64
C VAL A 488 -21.92 -11.05 -10.59
N TRP A 489 -20.87 -10.82 -9.81
CA TRP A 489 -19.66 -11.66 -9.79
C TRP A 489 -19.57 -12.62 -8.61
N GLY A 490 -20.45 -12.49 -7.62
CA GLY A 490 -20.38 -13.21 -6.37
C GLY A 490 -19.28 -12.69 -5.43
N GLU A 491 -19.01 -13.48 -4.39
CA GLU A 491 -17.97 -13.21 -3.39
C GLU A 491 -16.96 -14.36 -3.37
N TYR A 492 -15.68 -14.04 -3.21
CA TYR A 492 -14.63 -15.04 -3.02
C TYR A 492 -14.69 -15.60 -1.58
N ARG A 493 -14.42 -16.90 -1.43
CA ARG A 493 -14.49 -17.61 -0.13
C ARG A 493 -13.26 -18.46 0.11
#